data_AF-W4VLY4-F1
#
_entry.id   AF-W4VLY4-F1
#
_cell.length_a   1.000
_cell.length_b   1.000
_cell.length_c   1.000
_cell.angle_alpha   90.00
_cell.angle_beta   90.00
_cell.angle_gamma   90.00
#
_symmetry.space_group_name_H-M   'P 1'
#
loop_
_entity.id
_entity.type
_entity.pdbx_description
1 polymer ?
#
loop_
_entity_poly.entity_id
_entity_poly.type
_entity_poly.pdbx_seq_one_letter_code
_entity_poly.pdbx_strand_id
1 'polypeptide(L)'
;MTILDKILAEKKKEVLTLKEQYQPGSIQTKRVNISLYDTFMKADKMNIIAEMKRASPSKGLINDGVEPAEQGKIYEKCGAGAISVLTDYPFFRGK
;
A
#
# COMPACT_ATOMS: atom_id res chain seq x y z
N MET A 1 -23.20 2.06 11.85
CA MET A 1 -22.27 2.40 10.76
C MET A 1 -20.86 2.48 11.33
N THR A 2 -20.02 1.50 11.00
CA THR A 2 -18.64 1.34 11.46
C THR A 2 -17.66 2.19 10.62
N ILE A 3 -16.39 2.26 11.04
CA ILE A 3 -15.34 2.86 10.20
C ILE A 3 -15.14 2.06 8.91
N LEU A 4 -15.27 0.73 8.96
CA LEU A 4 -15.18 -0.12 7.78
C LEU A 4 -16.32 0.18 6.79
N ASP A 5 -17.55 0.39 7.29
CA ASP A 5 -18.69 0.75 6.43
C ASP A 5 -18.43 2.06 5.67
N LYS A 6 -17.79 3.04 6.33
CA LYS A 6 -17.40 4.31 5.71
C LYS A 6 -16.35 4.10 4.62
N ILE A 7 -15.31 3.32 4.90
CA ILE A 7 -14.25 3.00 3.94
C ILE A 7 -14.83 2.31 2.70
N LEU A 8 -15.70 1.32 2.90
CA LEU A 8 -16.33 0.57 1.80
C LEU A 8 -17.25 1.46 0.94
N ALA A 9 -18.06 2.31 1.58
CA ALA A 9 -18.94 3.24 0.88
C ALA A 9 -18.16 4.23 0.01
N GLU A 10 -17.03 4.73 0.49
CA GLU A 10 -16.18 5.65 -0.26
C GLU A 10 -15.40 4.94 -1.38
N LYS A 11 -14.85 3.76 -1.09
CA LYS A 11 -14.13 2.96 -2.10
C LYS A 11 -15.03 2.59 -3.28
N LYS A 12 -16.32 2.36 -3.03
CA LYS A 12 -17.29 2.08 -4.10
C LYS A 12 -17.39 3.26 -5.09
N LYS A 13 -17.40 4.50 -4.61
CA LYS A 13 -17.41 5.70 -5.47
C LYS A 13 -16.09 5.84 -6.24
N GLU A 14 -14.97 5.71 -5.54
CA GLU A 14 -13.63 5.80 -6.12
C GLU A 14 -13.42 4.78 -7.25
N VAL A 15 -13.81 3.52 -7.03
CA VAL A 15 -13.70 2.46 -8.05
C VAL A 15 -14.56 2.76 -9.28
N LEU A 16 -15.76 3.35 -9.10
CA LEU A 16 -16.60 3.75 -10.25
C LEU A 16 -15.90 4.83 -11.08
N THR A 17 -15.39 5.88 -10.44
CA THR A 17 -14.66 6.96 -11.12
C THR A 17 -13.39 6.46 -11.82
N LEU A 18 -12.61 5.59 -11.16
CA LEU A 18 -11.40 5.02 -11.75
C LEU A 18 -11.72 4.13 -12.96
N LYS A 19 -12.83 3.39 -12.94
CA LYS A 19 -13.27 2.58 -14.08
C LYS A 19 -13.70 3.42 -15.27
N GLU A 20 -14.36 4.56 -15.03
CA GLU A 20 -14.74 5.51 -16.09
C GLU A 20 -13.51 6.14 -16.76
N GLN A 21 -12.46 6.40 -15.98
CA GLN A 21 -11.20 6.99 -16.46
C GLN A 21 -10.24 5.95 -17.05
N TYR A 22 -10.44 4.66 -16.78
CA TYR A 22 -9.55 3.59 -17.21
C TYR A 22 -9.65 3.35 -18.72
N GLN A 23 -8.49 3.37 -19.39
CA GLN A 23 -8.38 3.01 -20.80
C GLN A 23 -7.61 1.69 -20.95
N PRO A 24 -8.11 0.71 -21.72
CA PRO A 24 -7.37 -0.53 -21.98
C PRO A 24 -5.97 -0.24 -22.53
N GLY A 25 -4.93 -0.84 -21.93
CA GLY A 25 -3.54 -0.65 -22.35
C GLY A 25 -2.86 0.61 -21.80
N SER A 26 -3.56 1.46 -21.04
CA SER A 26 -2.98 2.66 -20.41
C SER A 26 -1.97 2.35 -19.29
N ILE A 27 -1.98 1.13 -18.77
CA ILE A 27 -1.08 0.69 -17.69
C ILE A 27 0.04 -0.18 -18.28
N GLN A 28 1.29 0.29 -18.14
CA GLN A 28 2.46 -0.53 -18.47
C GLN A 28 2.74 -1.55 -17.37
N THR A 29 2.85 -2.82 -17.77
CA THR A 29 2.94 -3.97 -16.86
C THR A 29 4.32 -4.62 -16.85
N LYS A 30 5.40 -3.90 -17.21
CA LYS A 30 6.76 -4.43 -17.02
C LYS A 30 7.04 -4.60 -15.53
N ARG A 31 6.69 -5.76 -15.00
CA ARG A 31 6.84 -6.15 -13.61
C ARG A 31 7.58 -7.47 -13.57
N VAL A 32 8.59 -7.53 -12.71
CA VAL A 32 9.14 -8.81 -12.27
C VAL A 32 8.12 -9.38 -11.29
N ASN A 33 7.59 -10.56 -11.60
CA ASN A 33 6.69 -11.26 -10.68
C ASN A 33 7.52 -11.88 -9.57
N ILE A 34 7.59 -11.20 -8.43
CA ILE A 34 8.19 -11.73 -7.20
C ILE A 34 7.06 -12.35 -6.37
N SER A 35 7.19 -13.64 -6.06
CA SER A 35 6.21 -14.37 -5.26
C SER A 35 6.38 -14.02 -3.78
N LEU A 36 5.43 -13.26 -3.24
CA LEU A 36 5.39 -12.93 -1.80
C LEU A 36 5.38 -14.20 -0.94
N TYR A 37 4.62 -15.22 -1.37
CA TYR A 37 4.53 -16.49 -0.65
C TYR A 37 5.89 -17.18 -0.57
N ASP A 38 6.58 -17.34 -1.69
CA ASP A 38 7.90 -17.99 -1.72
C ASP A 38 8.94 -17.20 -0.91
N THR A 39 8.92 -15.86 -0.98
CA THR A 39 9.82 -14.99 -0.21
C THR A 39 9.70 -15.24 1.30
N PHE A 40 8.49 -15.50 1.80
CA PHE A 40 8.26 -15.69 3.23
C PHE A 40 8.40 -17.15 3.67
N MET A 41 7.98 -18.11 2.85
CA MET A 41 8.09 -19.54 3.19
C MET A 41 9.51 -20.08 3.11
N LYS A 42 10.37 -19.48 2.29
CA LYS A 42 11.79 -19.87 2.15
C LYS A 42 12.73 -19.06 3.03
N ALA A 43 12.21 -18.19 3.90
CA ALA A 43 13.04 -17.37 4.75
C ALA A 43 13.61 -18.20 5.91
N ASP A 44 14.94 -18.27 6.01
CA ASP A 44 15.63 -18.96 7.12
C ASP A 44 15.56 -18.20 8.45
N LYS A 45 15.12 -16.94 8.42
CA LYS A 45 15.02 -16.04 9.57
C LYS A 45 13.66 -15.36 9.57
N MET A 46 13.31 -14.77 10.71
CA MET A 46 12.10 -13.94 10.82
C MET A 46 12.09 -12.88 9.71
N ASN A 47 11.01 -12.86 8.95
CA ASN A 47 10.81 -11.93 7.86
C ASN A 47 9.64 -10.99 8.18
N ILE A 48 9.73 -9.74 7.71
CA ILE A 48 8.79 -8.68 8.07
C ILE A 48 8.22 -8.06 6.79
N ILE A 49 6.90 -7.80 6.80
CA ILE A 49 6.27 -6.87 5.87
C ILE A 49 6.30 -5.49 6.52
N ALA A 50 7.15 -4.59 6.02
CA ALA A 50 7.24 -3.24 6.54
C ALA A 50 6.16 -2.35 5.88
N GLU A 51 5.36 -1.66 6.68
CA GLU A 51 4.25 -0.84 6.18
C GLU A 51 4.59 0.65 6.19
N MET A 52 4.48 1.28 5.01
CA MET A 52 4.46 2.72 4.87
C MET A 52 3.03 3.23 5.06
N LYS A 53 2.81 3.97 6.15
CA LYS A 53 1.50 4.52 6.52
C LYS A 53 1.62 5.95 7.06
N ARG A 54 1.02 6.91 6.34
CA ARG A 54 1.04 8.34 6.72
C ARG A 54 0.06 8.69 7.81
N ALA A 55 -1.13 8.10 7.79
CA ALA A 55 -2.19 8.35 8.77
C ALA A 55 -3.03 7.09 9.03
N SER A 56 -3.84 7.09 10.09
CA SER A 56 -4.92 6.13 10.27
C SER A 56 -6.16 6.80 10.87
N PRO A 57 -7.37 6.23 10.67
CA PRO A 57 -8.58 6.75 11.30
C PRO A 57 -8.52 6.79 12.82
N SER A 58 -7.73 5.91 13.44
CA SER A 58 -7.60 5.78 14.89
C SER A 58 -6.54 6.67 15.52
N LYS A 59 -5.43 6.94 14.81
CA LYS A 59 -4.28 7.69 15.34
C LYS A 59 -4.08 9.05 14.68
N GLY A 60 -4.87 9.39 13.66
CA GLY A 60 -4.66 10.60 12.88
C GLY A 60 -3.35 10.52 12.11
N LEU A 61 -2.63 11.63 12.04
CA LEU A 61 -1.34 11.72 11.35
C LEU A 61 -0.25 10.96 12.10
N ILE A 62 0.45 10.08 11.40
CA ILE A 62 1.56 9.28 11.92
C ILE A 62 2.89 9.85 11.40
N ASN A 63 3.00 9.99 10.07
CA ASN A 63 4.20 10.55 9.45
C ASN A 63 3.90 11.05 8.02
N ASP A 64 3.68 12.36 7.86
CA ASP A 64 3.30 12.97 6.57
C ASP A 64 4.49 13.38 5.69
N GLY A 65 5.68 13.49 6.28
CA GLY A 65 6.89 13.97 5.60
C GLY A 65 7.68 12.90 4.85
N VAL A 66 7.19 11.66 4.83
CA VAL A 66 7.92 10.53 4.25
C VAL A 66 7.53 10.30 2.81
N GLU A 67 8.54 10.32 1.94
CA GLU A 67 8.42 9.90 0.56
C GLU A 67 8.47 8.37 0.46
N PRO A 68 7.45 7.71 -0.15
CA PRO A 68 7.33 6.25 -0.16
C PRO A 68 8.55 5.55 -0.77
N ALA A 69 9.11 6.13 -1.83
CA ALA A 69 10.28 5.57 -2.50
C ALA A 69 11.53 5.58 -1.62
N GLU A 70 11.72 6.62 -0.82
CA GLU A 70 12.86 6.72 0.11
C GLU A 70 12.70 5.75 1.28
N GLN A 71 11.49 5.71 1.86
CA GLN A 71 11.18 4.79 2.95
C GLN A 71 11.27 3.33 2.53
N GLY A 72 10.84 3.01 1.31
CA GLY A 72 10.95 1.67 0.75
C GLY A 72 12.40 1.20 0.64
N LYS A 73 13.31 2.07 0.15
CA LYS A 73 14.75 1.76 0.10
C LYS A 73 15.33 1.52 1.49
N ILE A 74 14.87 2.26 2.50
CA ILE A 74 15.30 2.05 3.89
C ILE A 74 14.81 0.68 4.40
N TYR A 75 13.54 0.34 4.17
CA TYR A 75 12.99 -0.98 4.55
C TYR A 75 13.74 -2.13 3.89
N GLU A 76 14.00 -2.03 2.59
CA GLU A 76 14.79 -3.02 1.84
C GLU A 76 16.20 -3.16 2.44
N LYS A 77 16.91 -2.04 2.66
CA LYS A 77 18.25 -2.04 3.28
C LYS A 77 18.27 -2.66 4.67
N CYS A 78 17.18 -2.49 5.43
CA CYS A 78 17.01 -3.08 6.76
C CYS A 78 16.55 -4.56 6.72
N GLY A 79 16.34 -5.14 5.54
CA GLY A 79 16.02 -6.55 5.37
C GLY A 79 14.53 -6.89 5.40
N ALA A 80 13.64 -5.93 5.12
CA ALA A 80 12.22 -6.23 4.95
C ALA A 80 12.01 -7.14 3.72
N GLY A 81 11.31 -8.26 3.89
CA GLY A 81 11.00 -9.17 2.79
C GLY A 81 9.90 -8.67 1.87
N ALA A 82 9.07 -7.74 2.34
CA ALA A 82 8.12 -7.03 1.51
C ALA A 82 7.78 -5.66 2.11
N ILE A 83 7.23 -4.80 1.26
CA ILE A 83 6.79 -3.46 1.61
C ILE A 83 5.28 -3.37 1.35
N SER A 84 4.52 -3.04 2.39
CA SER A 84 3.12 -2.65 2.28
C SER A 84 3.05 -1.14 2.11
N VAL A 85 2.32 -0.66 1.09
CA VAL A 85 2.12 0.77 0.84
C VAL A 85 0.63 1.04 0.81
N LEU A 86 0.15 1.88 1.72
CA LEU A 86 -1.26 2.29 1.76
C LEU A 86 -1.51 3.29 0.62
N THR A 87 -2.42 2.94 -0.29
CA THR A 87 -2.83 3.79 -1.42
C THR A 87 -4.15 4.49 -1.20
N ASP A 88 -4.84 4.20 -0.09
CA ASP A 88 -6.10 4.84 0.26
C ASP A 88 -5.89 6.27 0.76
N TYR A 89 -6.29 7.25 -0.05
CA TYR A 89 -6.14 8.66 0.29
C TYR A 89 -7.10 9.12 1.42
N PRO A 90 -8.43 8.86 1.38
CA PRO A 90 -9.35 9.49 2.32
C PRO A 90 -9.14 9.12 3.79
N PHE A 91 -8.68 7.89 4.08
CA PHE A 91 -8.57 7.38 5.45
C PHE A 91 -7.12 7.20 5.91
N PHE A 92 -6.19 6.97 4.99
CA PHE A 92 -4.78 6.70 5.32
C PHE A 92 -3.79 7.71 4.74
N ARG A 93 -4.27 8.69 3.94
CA ARG A 93 -3.44 9.65 3.20
C ARG A 93 -2.42 8.97 2.27
N GLY A 94 -2.82 7.83 1.70
CA GLY A 94 -2.07 7.12 0.67
C GLY A 94 -1.95 7.98 -0.59
N LYS A 95 -0.72 8.11 -1.08
CA LYS A 95 -0.31 8.90 -2.26
C LYS A 95 1.04 8.37 -2.72
#